data_AF-A0A7X3RXA4-F1
#
_entry.id   AF-A0A7X3RXA4-F1
#
_cell.length_a   1.000
_cell.length_b   1.000
_cell.length_c   1.000
_cell.angle_alpha   90.00
_cell.angle_beta   90.00
_cell.angle_gamma   90.00
#
_symmetry.space_group_name_H-M   'P 1'
#
loop_
_entity.id
_entity.type
_entity.pdbx_description
1 polymer ?
#
loop_
_entity_poly.entity_id
_entity_poly.type
_entity_poly.pdbx_seq_one_letter_code
_entity_poly.pdbx_strand_id
1 'polypeptide(L)'
;MPNGGSDCCGTCRFNRANAGLGDHGPLYREDMDCVHEASHCEIRGLDIENPFWTYCANHTSRMKRGYSVPLGPVYVHEWNHVVNSDGVRVPVSNRIPWVDAPDTEEVRTQLLRFLEELELLSDSYPWHGKHLGLEVVNELERLREPRAIPILEQIAKDLREKGEEPDGIRNVIERIQSAVEKNRGGQPGKPDTS
;
A
#
# COMPACT_ATOMS: atom_id res chain seq x y z
N MET A 1 -15.96 11.77 17.78
CA MET A 1 -15.67 11.37 16.38
C MET A 1 -14.83 10.11 16.44
N PRO A 2 -15.08 9.08 15.61
CA PRO A 2 -14.20 7.91 15.58
C PRO A 2 -12.79 8.37 15.18
N ASN A 3 -11.82 8.20 16.07
CA ASN A 3 -10.47 8.78 15.98
C ASN A 3 -9.53 7.99 15.04
N GLY A 4 -10.06 7.51 13.89
CA GLY A 4 -9.32 6.70 12.93
C GLY A 4 -8.48 7.49 11.92
N GLY A 5 -8.57 8.82 11.89
CA GLY A 5 -7.94 9.65 10.85
C GLY A 5 -8.76 9.73 9.57
N SER A 6 -8.37 10.64 8.68
CA SER A 6 -9.12 10.98 7.45
C SER A 6 -8.87 10.05 6.26
N ASP A 7 -8.00 9.05 6.40
CA ASP A 7 -7.59 8.14 5.32
C ASP A 7 -8.10 6.71 5.51
N CYS A 8 -9.26 6.55 6.15
CA CYS A 8 -9.85 5.24 6.47
C CYS A 8 -10.92 4.80 5.46
N CYS A 9 -11.28 3.52 5.47
CA CYS A 9 -12.33 2.96 4.62
C CYS A 9 -13.71 3.57 4.87
N GLY A 10 -13.94 4.18 6.04
CA GLY A 10 -15.16 4.92 6.38
C GLY A 10 -15.40 6.13 5.48
N THR A 11 -14.34 6.72 4.92
CA THR A 11 -14.40 7.89 4.04
C THR A 11 -13.94 7.55 2.61
N CYS A 12 -13.68 6.27 2.32
CA CYS A 12 -13.23 5.84 1.01
C CYS A 12 -14.39 5.78 0.01
N ARG A 13 -14.19 6.30 -1.23
CA ARG A 13 -15.19 6.20 -2.31
C ARG A 13 -15.51 4.78 -2.76
N PHE A 14 -14.58 3.84 -2.54
CA PHE A 14 -14.75 2.42 -2.91
C PHE A 14 -15.49 1.61 -1.85
N ASN A 15 -15.80 2.22 -0.70
CA ASN A 15 -16.72 1.62 0.23
C ASN A 15 -18.14 1.77 -0.32
N ARG A 16 -18.83 0.66 -0.56
CA ARG A 16 -20.20 0.64 -1.10
C ARG A 16 -21.14 1.54 -0.28
N ALA A 17 -20.99 1.57 1.03
CA ALA A 17 -21.80 2.41 1.92
C ALA A 17 -21.58 3.93 1.72
N ASN A 18 -20.52 4.33 1.02
CA ASN A 18 -20.28 5.72 0.61
C ASN A 18 -20.87 6.09 -0.76
N ALA A 19 -21.43 5.14 -1.51
CA ALA A 19 -22.02 5.37 -2.84
C ALA A 19 -21.11 6.19 -3.79
N GLY A 20 -19.80 5.97 -3.74
CA GLY A 20 -18.83 6.69 -4.56
C GLY A 20 -18.49 8.13 -4.12
N LEU A 21 -19.10 8.65 -3.06
CA LEU A 21 -18.95 10.04 -2.60
C LEU A 21 -17.75 10.27 -1.66
N GLY A 22 -17.13 9.21 -1.15
CA GLY A 22 -15.98 9.29 -0.24
C GLY A 22 -16.30 10.06 1.05
N ASP A 23 -15.50 11.08 1.39
CA ASP A 23 -15.65 11.96 2.56
C ASP A 23 -17.00 12.73 2.62
N HIS A 24 -17.82 12.63 1.57
CA HIS A 24 -19.17 13.19 1.53
C HIS A 24 -20.29 12.13 1.57
N GLY A 25 -19.91 10.86 1.72
CA GLY A 25 -20.82 9.72 1.69
C GLY A 25 -21.62 9.52 2.98
N PRO A 26 -22.68 8.68 2.93
CA PRO A 26 -23.56 8.42 4.07
C PRO A 26 -22.85 7.97 5.35
N LEU A 27 -21.78 7.16 5.27
CA LEU A 27 -21.01 6.75 6.45
C LEU A 27 -20.43 7.92 7.23
N TYR A 28 -20.05 9.00 6.54
CA TYR A 28 -19.45 10.17 7.17
C TYR A 28 -20.50 11.10 7.82
N ARG A 29 -21.79 10.96 7.48
CA ARG A 29 -22.85 11.97 7.74
C ARG A 29 -23.88 11.59 8.83
N GLU A 30 -23.43 10.95 9.92
CA GLU A 30 -24.09 10.99 11.25
C GLU A 30 -24.96 9.81 11.74
N ASP A 31 -25.18 8.73 10.96
CA ASP A 31 -25.98 7.58 11.45
C ASP A 31 -25.12 6.31 11.64
N MET A 32 -24.26 6.26 12.67
CA MET A 32 -23.28 5.15 12.85
C MET A 32 -23.91 3.78 13.18
N ASP A 33 -25.10 3.74 13.78
CA ASP A 33 -25.67 2.49 14.32
C ASP A 33 -26.18 1.52 13.23
N CYS A 34 -26.37 1.99 11.99
CA CYS A 34 -26.99 1.21 10.91
C CYS A 34 -26.00 0.72 9.83
N VAL A 35 -24.73 1.17 9.86
CA VAL A 35 -23.85 1.13 8.67
C VAL A 35 -22.61 0.24 8.86
N HIS A 36 -22.38 -0.26 10.07
CA HIS A 36 -21.35 -1.27 10.32
C HIS A 36 -21.61 -2.57 9.55
N GLU A 37 -22.88 -2.96 9.37
CA GLU A 37 -23.24 -4.20 8.67
C GLU A 37 -23.11 -4.14 7.13
N ALA A 38 -22.93 -2.95 6.53
CA ALA A 38 -22.96 -2.76 5.08
C ALA A 38 -21.63 -2.28 4.45
N SER A 39 -20.55 -2.18 5.23
CA SER A 39 -19.27 -1.69 4.73
C SER A 39 -18.56 -2.76 3.90
N HIS A 40 -18.39 -2.50 2.61
CA HIS A 40 -17.77 -3.42 1.65
C HIS A 40 -16.89 -2.67 0.65
N CYS A 41 -15.67 -3.12 0.46
CA CYS A 41 -14.72 -2.55 -0.49
C CYS A 41 -14.94 -3.16 -1.88
N GLU A 42 -15.49 -2.37 -2.81
CA GLU A 42 -15.87 -2.84 -4.14
C GLU A 42 -14.67 -3.28 -5.00
N ILE A 43 -13.51 -2.67 -4.80
CA ILE A 43 -12.30 -2.97 -5.59
C ILE A 43 -11.51 -4.18 -5.06
N ARG A 44 -11.82 -4.63 -3.84
CA ARG A 44 -11.17 -5.79 -3.21
C ARG A 44 -12.14 -6.94 -2.95
N GLY A 45 -13.45 -6.73 -3.14
CA GLY A 45 -14.47 -7.70 -2.76
C GLY A 45 -14.43 -8.05 -1.27
N LEU A 46 -14.10 -7.07 -0.42
CA LEU A 46 -13.80 -7.30 1.00
C LEU A 46 -14.86 -6.67 1.90
N ASP A 47 -15.52 -7.46 2.74
CA ASP A 47 -16.37 -6.96 3.82
C ASP A 47 -15.51 -6.33 4.92
N ILE A 48 -15.89 -5.14 5.40
CA ILE A 48 -15.08 -4.34 6.33
C ILE A 48 -15.86 -4.17 7.63
N GLU A 49 -15.40 -4.86 8.68
CA GLU A 49 -16.03 -4.80 10.01
C GLU A 49 -15.93 -3.40 10.64
N ASN A 50 -14.75 -2.79 10.58
CA ASN A 50 -14.45 -1.52 11.22
C ASN A 50 -13.96 -0.49 10.20
N PRO A 51 -14.85 0.12 9.41
CA PRO A 51 -14.45 0.97 8.28
C PRO A 51 -13.64 2.20 8.71
N PHE A 52 -13.92 2.76 9.89
CA PHE A 52 -13.16 3.89 10.44
C PHE A 52 -11.77 3.51 10.98
N TRP A 53 -11.46 2.23 11.07
CA TRP A 53 -10.19 1.70 11.57
C TRP A 53 -9.53 0.75 10.57
N THR A 54 -9.93 0.82 9.30
CA THR A 54 -9.38 0.03 8.19
C THR A 54 -8.79 0.97 7.14
N TYR A 55 -7.64 0.63 6.58
CA TYR A 55 -6.85 1.51 5.70
C TYR A 55 -6.22 0.74 4.55
N CYS A 56 -6.01 1.39 3.42
CA CYS A 56 -5.16 0.89 2.34
C CYS A 56 -4.64 2.05 1.49
N ALA A 57 -3.74 1.77 0.56
CA ALA A 57 -3.19 2.80 -0.32
C ALA A 57 -4.27 3.41 -1.25
N ASN A 58 -5.34 2.67 -1.58
CA ASN A 58 -6.43 3.07 -2.50
C ASN A 58 -7.34 4.20 -2.00
N HIS A 59 -7.14 4.73 -0.80
CA HIS A 59 -7.94 5.85 -0.32
C HIS A 59 -7.79 7.08 -1.25
N THR A 60 -8.88 7.80 -1.49
CA THR A 60 -8.94 8.96 -2.41
C THR A 60 -8.02 10.10 -1.99
N SER A 61 -7.82 10.30 -0.69
CA SER A 61 -6.84 11.25 -0.16
C SER A 61 -5.40 10.92 -0.56
N ARG A 62 -5.10 9.64 -0.84
CA ARG A 62 -3.80 9.13 -1.29
C ARG A 62 -3.73 9.03 -2.82
N MET A 63 -4.84 8.71 -3.48
CA MET A 63 -4.96 8.59 -4.93
C MET A 63 -6.09 9.47 -5.50
N LYS A 64 -5.76 10.73 -5.83
CA LYS A 64 -6.73 11.69 -6.41
C LYS A 64 -7.38 11.22 -7.71
N ARG A 65 -6.67 10.41 -8.50
CA ARG A 65 -7.17 9.86 -9.77
C ARG A 65 -8.15 8.69 -9.61
N GLY A 66 -8.30 8.13 -8.39
CA GLY A 66 -9.30 7.11 -8.10
C GLY A 66 -9.06 5.78 -8.83
N TYR A 67 -7.83 5.30 -8.85
CA TYR A 67 -7.50 3.99 -9.44
C TYR A 67 -8.17 2.86 -8.68
N SER A 68 -8.86 1.99 -9.43
CA SER A 68 -9.62 0.84 -8.91
C SER A 68 -8.77 -0.41 -8.72
N VAL A 69 -7.50 -0.40 -9.10
CA VAL A 69 -6.61 -1.56 -8.91
C VAL A 69 -6.16 -1.62 -7.44
N PRO A 70 -6.36 -2.73 -6.73
CA PRO A 70 -6.04 -2.84 -5.30
C PRO A 70 -4.52 -2.77 -5.06
N LEU A 71 -4.04 -1.66 -4.50
CA LEU A 71 -2.61 -1.44 -4.23
C LEU A 71 -2.27 -1.72 -2.77
N GLY A 72 -1.24 -2.52 -2.56
CA GLY A 72 -0.73 -2.85 -1.23
C GLY A 72 -1.73 -3.60 -0.34
N PRO A 73 -1.33 -3.89 0.91
CA PRO A 73 -2.20 -4.54 1.87
C PRO A 73 -3.37 -3.66 2.32
N VAL A 74 -4.37 -4.31 2.89
CA VAL A 74 -5.34 -3.68 3.79
C VAL A 74 -4.80 -3.81 5.20
N TYR A 75 -4.85 -2.72 5.95
CA TYR A 75 -4.44 -2.65 7.34
C TYR A 75 -5.64 -2.40 8.24
N VAL A 76 -5.64 -2.99 9.42
CA VAL A 76 -6.56 -2.62 10.51
C VAL A 76 -5.78 -1.95 11.63
N HIS A 77 -6.46 -1.06 12.34
CA HIS A 77 -5.88 -0.41 13.51
C HIS A 77 -6.02 -1.31 14.73
N GLU A 78 -4.91 -1.50 15.44
CA GLU A 78 -4.90 -2.19 16.73
C GLU A 78 -4.30 -1.27 17.80
N TRP A 79 -4.97 -1.21 18.96
CA TRP A 79 -4.47 -0.50 20.13
C TRP A 79 -3.62 -1.43 20.98
N ASN A 80 -2.31 -1.18 20.98
CA ASN A 80 -1.36 -1.94 21.78
C ASN A 80 -0.78 -1.06 22.90
N HIS A 81 -0.07 -1.67 23.85
CA HIS A 81 0.71 -0.95 24.85
C HIS A 81 2.17 -1.35 24.75
N VAL A 82 3.06 -0.36 24.68
CA VAL A 82 4.51 -0.58 24.82
C VAL A 82 4.97 -0.05 26.16
N VAL A 83 6.03 -0.62 26.70
CA VAL A 83 6.66 -0.14 27.92
C VAL A 83 7.76 0.84 27.51
N ASN A 84 7.66 2.09 27.96
CA ASN A 84 8.71 3.09 27.69
C ASN A 84 9.96 2.82 28.56
N SER A 85 11.00 3.63 28.37
CA SER A 85 12.25 3.52 29.15
C SER A 85 12.06 3.63 30.67
N ASP A 86 10.97 4.24 31.11
CA ASP A 86 10.65 4.48 32.52
C ASP A 86 9.79 3.35 33.14
N GLY A 87 9.53 2.27 32.38
CA GLY A 87 8.69 1.16 32.84
C GLY A 87 7.18 1.44 32.75
N VAL A 88 6.77 2.54 32.13
CA VAL A 88 5.37 2.95 32.00
C VAL A 88 4.76 2.35 30.74
N ARG A 89 3.58 1.71 30.87
CA ARG A 89 2.77 1.27 29.73
C ARG A 89 2.14 2.47 29.03
N VAL A 90 2.57 2.74 27.82
CA VAL A 90 2.01 3.79 26.95
C VAL A 90 1.24 3.15 25.80
N PRO A 91 0.01 3.63 25.50
CA PRO A 91 -0.73 3.14 24.36
C PRO A 91 -0.01 3.54 23.08
N VAL A 92 0.13 2.59 22.17
CA VAL A 92 0.62 2.81 20.81
C VAL A 92 -0.45 2.35 19.81
N SER A 93 -0.65 3.21 18.83
CA SER A 93 -1.49 2.98 17.66
C SER A 93 -0.62 2.32 16.60
N ASN A 94 -0.96 1.08 16.21
CA ASN A 94 -0.30 0.38 15.12
C ASN A 94 -1.31 0.00 14.05
N ARG A 95 -0.90 0.12 12.78
CA ARG A 95 -1.62 -0.45 11.64
C ARG A 95 -1.01 -1.81 11.35
N ILE A 96 -1.77 -2.88 11.57
CA ILE A 96 -1.33 -4.25 11.29
C ILE A 96 -1.90 -4.71 9.94
N PRO A 97 -1.12 -5.41 9.10
CA PRO A 97 -1.65 -6.02 7.89
C PRO A 97 -2.79 -6.99 8.23
N TRP A 98 -3.91 -6.84 7.52
CA TRP A 98 -5.08 -7.71 7.64
C TRP A 98 -5.26 -8.59 6.40
N VAL A 99 -5.16 -7.97 5.22
CA VAL A 99 -5.26 -8.67 3.93
C VAL A 99 -4.08 -8.25 3.08
N ASP A 100 -3.34 -9.22 2.53
CA ASP A 100 -2.24 -8.93 1.62
C ASP A 100 -2.72 -8.28 0.31
N ALA A 101 -1.79 -7.64 -0.40
CA ALA A 101 -2.11 -7.16 -1.74
C ALA A 101 -2.32 -8.36 -2.68
N PRO A 102 -3.23 -8.24 -3.67
CA PRO A 102 -3.38 -9.30 -4.66
C PRO A 102 -2.13 -9.39 -5.56
N ASP A 103 -1.57 -10.59 -5.68
CA ASP A 103 -0.52 -10.89 -6.66
C ASP A 103 -1.18 -11.25 -8.00
N THR A 104 -1.58 -10.23 -8.76
CA THR A 104 -2.14 -10.40 -10.11
C THR A 104 -1.34 -9.58 -11.11
N GLU A 105 -1.36 -10.02 -12.38
CA GLU A 105 -0.67 -9.29 -13.44
C GLU A 105 -1.22 -7.87 -13.67
N GLU A 106 -2.51 -7.67 -13.40
CA GLU A 106 -3.13 -6.34 -13.42
C GLU A 106 -2.56 -5.43 -12.34
N VAL A 107 -2.42 -5.94 -11.11
CA VAL A 107 -1.79 -5.20 -9.99
C VAL A 107 -0.33 -4.88 -10.33
N ARG A 108 0.45 -5.86 -10.80
CA ARG A 108 1.85 -5.68 -11.21
C ARG A 108 1.99 -4.62 -12.30
N THR A 109 1.19 -4.71 -13.36
CA THR A 109 1.20 -3.75 -14.47
C THR A 109 0.87 -2.34 -13.99
N GLN A 110 -0.12 -2.21 -13.11
CA GLN A 110 -0.51 -0.92 -12.59
C GLN A 110 0.56 -0.32 -11.66
N LEU A 111 1.20 -1.14 -10.82
CA LEU A 111 2.31 -0.70 -9.97
C LEU A 111 3.51 -0.20 -10.80
N LEU A 112 3.83 -0.88 -11.90
CA LEU A 112 4.88 -0.44 -12.83
C LEU A 112 4.53 0.90 -13.46
N ARG A 113 3.28 1.09 -13.93
CA ARG A 113 2.81 2.38 -14.44
C ARG A 113 2.90 3.49 -13.39
N PHE A 114 2.52 3.19 -12.15
CA PHE A 114 2.69 4.15 -11.06
C PHE A 114 4.15 4.50 -10.85
N LEU A 115 5.04 3.51 -10.88
CA LEU A 115 6.46 3.72 -10.70
C LEU A 115 7.05 4.63 -11.80
N GLU A 116 6.65 4.42 -13.06
CA GLU A 116 7.02 5.29 -14.19
C GLU A 116 6.45 6.71 -14.03
N GLU A 117 5.22 6.85 -13.55
CA GLU A 117 4.58 8.16 -13.36
C GLU A 117 5.14 8.94 -12.15
N LEU A 118 5.71 8.25 -11.15
CA LEU A 118 6.32 8.90 -9.98
C LEU A 118 7.48 9.82 -10.36
N GLU A 119 8.11 9.58 -11.51
CA GLU A 119 9.22 10.36 -12.06
C GLU A 119 8.81 11.80 -12.46
N LEU A 120 7.50 12.10 -12.56
CA LEU A 120 6.97 13.38 -13.03
C LEU A 120 6.42 14.31 -11.92
N LEU A 121 6.59 13.96 -10.65
CA LEU A 121 6.14 14.80 -9.52
C LEU A 121 7.32 15.29 -8.67
N SER A 122 8.35 15.87 -9.31
CA SER A 122 9.22 16.82 -8.59
C SER A 122 8.56 18.19 -8.51
N ASP A 123 8.76 18.84 -7.37
CA ASP A 123 8.50 20.26 -7.07
C ASP A 123 7.19 20.64 -6.37
N SER A 124 6.71 19.82 -5.42
CA SER A 124 6.19 20.35 -4.13
C SER A 124 5.82 19.25 -3.16
N TYR A 125 6.75 19.01 -2.25
CA TYR A 125 6.47 18.44 -0.93
C TYR A 125 5.48 19.36 -0.18
N PRO A 126 4.29 18.87 0.22
CA PRO A 126 4.16 18.31 1.57
C PRO A 126 3.22 17.08 1.69
N TRP A 127 3.67 16.10 2.49
CA TRP A 127 2.87 15.19 3.33
C TRP A 127 1.96 14.10 2.72
N HIS A 128 1.44 14.20 1.49
CA HIS A 128 0.54 13.15 0.95
C HIS A 128 1.20 12.18 -0.06
N GLY A 129 2.20 12.63 -0.82
CA GLY A 129 2.83 11.83 -1.89
C GLY A 129 3.89 10.82 -1.46
N LYS A 130 4.58 11.05 -0.33
CA LYS A 130 5.68 10.16 0.13
C LYS A 130 5.21 8.75 0.43
N HIS A 131 4.00 8.60 0.94
CA HIS A 131 3.48 7.29 1.28
C HIS A 131 3.17 6.47 0.03
N LEU A 132 2.51 7.04 -0.99
CA LEU A 132 2.11 6.25 -2.14
C LEU A 132 3.33 5.73 -2.94
N GLY A 133 4.34 6.58 -3.16
CA GLY A 133 5.55 6.12 -3.85
C GLY A 133 6.29 5.03 -3.10
N LEU A 134 6.43 5.17 -1.79
CA LEU A 134 7.05 4.16 -0.94
C LEU A 134 6.22 2.86 -0.89
N GLU A 135 4.88 2.95 -0.80
CA GLU A 135 4.00 1.78 -0.86
C GLU A 135 4.12 1.05 -2.20
N VAL A 136 4.21 1.77 -3.32
CA VAL A 136 4.41 1.16 -4.65
C VAL A 136 5.76 0.43 -4.72
N VAL A 137 6.84 1.04 -4.24
CA VAL A 137 8.17 0.42 -4.21
C VAL A 137 8.18 -0.81 -3.29
N ASN A 138 7.63 -0.70 -2.08
CA ASN A 138 7.53 -1.81 -1.13
C ASN A 138 6.71 -2.97 -1.69
N GLU A 139 5.64 -2.67 -2.43
CA GLU A 139 4.80 -3.70 -3.03
C GLU A 139 5.50 -4.41 -4.20
N LEU A 140 6.17 -3.65 -5.08
CA LEU A 140 6.99 -4.23 -6.15
C LEU A 140 8.13 -5.10 -5.61
N GLU A 141 8.72 -4.71 -4.48
CA GLU A 141 9.70 -5.52 -3.76
C GLU A 141 9.08 -6.83 -3.24
N ARG A 142 7.94 -6.74 -2.53
CA ARG A 142 7.22 -7.90 -1.99
C ARG A 142 6.86 -8.90 -3.09
N LEU A 143 6.38 -8.38 -4.22
CA LEU A 143 6.03 -9.13 -5.43
C LEU A 143 7.24 -9.62 -6.23
N ARG A 144 8.46 -9.21 -5.83
CA ARG A 144 9.74 -9.53 -6.48
C ARG A 144 9.68 -9.24 -7.99
N GLU A 145 9.12 -8.09 -8.36
CA GLU A 145 8.80 -7.77 -9.75
C GLU A 145 10.06 -7.32 -10.54
N PRO A 146 10.65 -8.19 -11.40
CA PRO A 146 11.90 -7.85 -12.08
C PRO A 146 11.76 -6.70 -13.08
N ARG A 147 10.56 -6.47 -13.62
CA ARG A 147 10.31 -5.37 -14.57
C ARG A 147 10.47 -3.99 -13.93
N ALA A 148 10.42 -3.90 -12.60
CA ALA A 148 10.63 -2.66 -11.86
C ALA A 148 12.10 -2.21 -11.85
N ILE A 149 13.06 -3.13 -11.98
CA ILE A 149 14.50 -2.86 -11.88
C ILE A 149 14.95 -1.70 -12.78
N PRO A 150 14.72 -1.71 -14.11
CA PRO A 150 15.19 -0.62 -14.97
C PRO A 150 14.62 0.76 -14.58
N ILE A 151 13.37 0.79 -14.09
CA ILE A 151 12.73 2.04 -13.64
C ILE A 151 13.36 2.50 -12.32
N LEU A 152 13.57 1.59 -11.36
CA LEU A 152 14.23 1.88 -10.09
C LEU A 152 15.69 2.33 -10.28
N GLU A 153 16.40 1.76 -11.25
CA GLU A 153 17.76 2.18 -11.62
C GLU A 153 17.79 3.63 -12.14
N GLN A 154 16.82 4.00 -12.97
CA GLN A 154 16.67 5.35 -13.47
C GLN A 154 16.33 6.33 -12.32
N ILE A 155 15.38 5.99 -11.45
CA ILE A 155 15.07 6.78 -10.24
C ILE A 155 16.32 6.94 -9.36
N ALA A 156 17.08 5.87 -9.13
CA ALA A 156 18.30 5.93 -8.34
C ALA A 156 19.39 6.80 -8.98
N LYS A 157 19.43 6.90 -10.31
CA LYS A 157 20.32 7.81 -11.03
C LYS A 157 19.87 9.26 -10.85
N ASP A 158 18.59 9.54 -11.06
CA ASP A 158 18.01 10.88 -10.93
C ASP A 158 18.18 11.46 -9.51
N LEU A 159 18.01 10.63 -8.48
CA LEU A 159 18.26 11.02 -7.09
C LEU A 159 19.71 11.45 -6.88
N ARG A 160 20.68 10.72 -7.43
CA ARG A 160 22.11 11.10 -7.33
C ARG A 160 22.39 12.43 -8.04
N GLU A 161 21.82 12.63 -9.23
CA GLU A 161 21.98 13.88 -9.99
C GLU A 161 21.40 15.08 -9.24
N LYS A 162 20.37 14.86 -8.40
CA LYS A 162 19.79 15.86 -7.48
C LYS A 162 20.53 16.00 -6.14
N GLY A 163 21.58 15.19 -5.90
CA GLY A 163 22.34 15.19 -4.64
C GLY A 163 21.65 14.46 -3.48
N GLU A 164 20.64 13.64 -3.76
CA GLU A 164 19.95 12.79 -2.79
C GLU A 164 20.61 11.39 -2.68
N GLU A 165 20.46 10.75 -1.52
CA GLU A 165 21.02 9.42 -1.24
C GLU A 165 20.07 8.31 -1.74
N PRO A 166 20.46 7.50 -2.74
CA PRO A 166 19.57 6.51 -3.35
C PRO A 166 19.63 5.13 -2.67
N ASP A 167 20.30 4.99 -1.52
CA ASP A 167 20.61 3.67 -0.92
C ASP A 167 19.35 2.86 -0.59
N GLY A 168 18.26 3.53 -0.22
CA GLY A 168 16.95 2.87 -0.06
C GLY A 168 16.49 2.16 -1.32
N ILE A 169 16.59 2.81 -2.48
CA ILE A 169 16.18 2.25 -3.78
C ILE A 169 17.16 1.16 -4.24
N ARG A 170 18.47 1.35 -4.04
CA ARG A 170 19.47 0.32 -4.38
C ARG A 170 19.26 -0.97 -3.60
N ASN A 171 19.01 -0.85 -2.30
CA ASN A 171 18.73 -2.02 -1.46
C ASN A 171 17.48 -2.78 -1.93
N VAL A 172 16.46 -2.09 -2.46
CA VAL A 172 15.28 -2.72 -3.07
C VAL A 172 15.67 -3.48 -4.34
N ILE A 173 16.44 -2.85 -5.24
CA ILE A 173 16.91 -3.48 -6.49
C ILE A 173 17.68 -4.78 -6.18
N GLU A 174 18.62 -4.74 -5.24
CA GLU A 174 19.42 -5.90 -4.82
C GLU A 174 18.55 -7.04 -4.28
N ARG A 175 17.51 -6.72 -3.50
CA ARG A 175 16.58 -7.73 -2.96
C ARG A 175 15.73 -8.37 -4.05
N ILE A 176 15.24 -7.59 -5.03
CA ILE A 176 14.50 -8.11 -6.19
C ILE A 176 15.42 -9.01 -7.03
N GLN A 177 16.63 -8.55 -7.37
CA GLN A 177 17.61 -9.32 -8.15
C GLN A 177 17.96 -10.65 -7.46
N SER A 178 18.31 -10.61 -6.18
CA SER A 178 18.63 -11.80 -5.38
C SER A 178 17.49 -12.81 -5.36
N ALA A 179 16.24 -12.34 -5.35
CA ALA A 179 15.08 -13.21 -5.36
C ALA A 179 14.85 -13.87 -6.73
N VAL A 180 15.10 -13.14 -7.83
CA VAL A 180 15.03 -13.66 -9.19
C VAL A 180 16.11 -14.72 -9.44
N GLU A 181 17.33 -14.50 -8.96
CA GLU A 181 18.44 -15.44 -9.08
C GLU A 181 18.19 -16.75 -8.33
N LYS A 182 17.68 -16.67 -7.08
CA LYS A 182 17.29 -17.86 -6.31
C LYS A 182 16.25 -18.70 -7.04
N ASN A 183 15.30 -18.07 -7.74
CA ASN A 183 14.29 -18.77 -8.53
C ASN A 183 14.87 -19.41 -9.81
N ARG A 184 15.96 -18.85 -10.37
CA ARG A 184 16.66 -19.42 -11.55
C ARG A 184 17.60 -20.58 -11.20
N GLY A 185 18.14 -20.61 -9.98
CA GLY A 185 19.03 -21.69 -9.49
C GLY A 185 18.31 -22.97 -9.05
N GLY A 186 16.97 -22.97 -9.01
CA GLY A 186 16.16 -24.13 -8.65
C GLY A 186 15.76 -24.99 -9.85
N GLN A 187 16.52 -26.08 -10.08
CA GLN A 187 16.29 -27.28 -10.91
C GLN A 187 16.70 -27.28 -12.39
N PRO A 188 17.39 -28.38 -12.79
CA PRO A 188 16.74 -29.43 -13.57
C PRO A 188 16.55 -30.69 -12.71
N GLY A 189 15.32 -31.21 -12.74
CA GLY A 189 14.96 -32.49 -12.13
C GLY A 189 15.84 -33.62 -12.67
N LYS A 190 16.24 -34.53 -11.78
CA LYS A 190 16.82 -35.81 -12.17
C LYS A 190 15.83 -36.53 -13.10
N PRO A 191 16.27 -37.13 -14.21
CA PRO A 191 15.41 -38.02 -14.96
C PRO A 191 15.08 -39.22 -14.07
N ASP A 192 13.78 -39.48 -13.90
CA ASP A 192 13.29 -40.73 -13.31
C ASP A 192 13.84 -41.88 -14.14
N THR A 193 14.67 -42.71 -13.50
CA THR A 193 15.08 -43.99 -14.04
C THR A 193 14.10 -45.02 -13.50
N SER A 194 13.20 -45.47 -14.37
CA SER A 194 12.43 -46.70 -14.22
C SER A 194 12.68 -47.57 -15.44
#